data_AF-A0A7V0W0R8-F1
#
_entry.id   AF-A0A7V0W0R8-F1
#
_cell.length_a   1.000
_cell.length_b   1.000
_cell.length_c   1.000
_cell.angle_alpha   90.00
_cell.angle_beta   90.00
_cell.angle_gamma   90.00
#
_symmetry.space_group_name_H-M   'P 1'
#
loop_
_entity.id
_entity.type
_entity.pdbx_description
1 polymer ?
#
loop_
_entity_poly.entity_id
_entity_poly.type
_entity_poly.pdbx_seq_one_letter_code
_entity_poly.pdbx_strand_id
1 'polypeptide(L)' 'MKKRIIQSILVILCILLTISYAVAQEGKILRIMVYSPSLEGNLFKDSPDRPVTIYLPPNYDSDPGMRYP' A
#
# COMPACT_ATOMS: atom_id res chain seq x y z
N MET A 1 3.05 -39.21 21.42
CA MET A 1 3.31 -38.83 20.01
C MET A 1 2.24 -37.89 19.45
N LYS A 2 0.95 -38.26 19.46
CA LYS A 2 -0.16 -37.42 18.93
C LYS A 2 -0.27 -36.00 19.52
N LYS A 3 -0.06 -35.83 20.84
CA LYS A 3 -0.09 -34.50 21.50
C LYS A 3 0.99 -33.55 20.99
N ARG A 4 2.20 -34.04 20.71
CA ARG A 4 3.29 -33.24 20.12
C ARG A 4 2.96 -32.82 18.68
N ILE A 5 2.37 -33.72 17.90
CA ILE A 5 1.92 -33.44 16.53
C ILE A 5 0.84 -32.34 16.54
N ILE A 6 -0.15 -32.44 17.44
CA ILE A 6 -1.21 -31.43 17.58
C ILE A 6 -0.62 -30.07 17.99
N GLN A 7 0.33 -30.05 18.94
CA GLN A 7 1.02 -28.82 19.35
C GLN A 7 1.80 -28.20 18.19
N SER A 8 2.53 -29.00 17.40
CA SER A 8 3.25 -28.50 16.23
C SER A 8 2.31 -27.93 15.17
N ILE A 9 1.18 -28.58 14.90
CA ILE A 9 0.17 -28.07 13.96
C ILE A 9 -0.40 -26.73 14.45
N LEU A 10 -0.72 -26.62 15.74
CA LEU A 10 -1.24 -25.39 16.32
C LEU A 10 -0.23 -24.24 16.19
N VAL A 11 1.05 -24.49 16.47
CA VAL A 11 2.11 -23.50 16.33
C VAL A 11 2.26 -23.05 14.87
N ILE A 12 2.26 -23.99 13.92
CA ILE A 12 2.35 -23.67 12.48
C ILE A 12 1.14 -22.83 12.06
N LEU A 13 -0.06 -23.17 12.51
CA LEU A 13 -1.27 -22.40 12.21
C LEU A 13 -1.18 -20.97 12.77
N CYS A 14 -0.71 -20.79 14.00
CA CYS A 14 -0.48 -19.46 14.57
C CYS A 14 0.53 -18.65 13.76
N ILE A 15 1.63 -19.26 13.32
CA ILE A 15 2.63 -18.59 12.48
C ILE A 15 2.00 -18.15 11.15
N LEU A 16 1.25 -19.03 10.49
CA LEU A 16 0.57 -18.72 9.22
C LEU A 16 -0.41 -17.55 9.36
N LEU A 17 -1.16 -17.50 10.46
CA LEU A 17 -2.06 -16.38 10.76
C LEU A 17 -1.28 -15.06 10.89
N THR A 18 -0.17 -15.04 11.64
CA THR A 18 0.61 -13.81 11.85
C THR A 18 1.23 -13.24 10.57
N ILE A 19 1.66 -14.11 9.63
CA ILE A 19 2.22 -13.67 8.35
C ILE A 19 1.16 -12.96 7.50
N SER A 20 -0.08 -13.46 7.48
CA SER A 20 -1.17 -12.83 6.72
C SER A 20 -1.50 -11.42 7.23
N TYR A 21 -1.45 -11.20 8.55
CA TYR A 21 -1.67 -9.88 9.14
C TYR A 21 -0.54 -8.90 8.81
N ALA A 22 0.71 -9.36 8.79
CA ALA A 22 1.85 -8.51 8.46
C ALA A 22 1.80 -8.03 7.00
N VAL A 23 1.43 -8.90 6.06
CA VAL A 23 1.27 -8.52 4.64
C VAL A 23 0.11 -7.53 4.45
N ALA A 24 -0.98 -7.67 5.23
CA ALA A 24 -2.11 -6.74 5.18
C ALA A 24 -1.78 -5.33 5.74
N GLN A 25 -0.61 -5.13 6.34
CA GLN A 25 -0.13 -3.85 6.85
C GLN A 25 0.84 -3.14 5.89
N GLU A 26 1.04 -3.66 4.68
CA GLU A 26 1.87 -3.00 3.67
C GLU A 26 1.08 -1.90 2.94
N GLY A 27 1.61 -0.68 2.94
CA GLY A 27 1.03 0.43 2.18
C GLY A 27 1.39 0.36 0.69
N LYS A 28 0.63 1.06 -0.15
CA LYS A 28 0.83 1.05 -1.60
C LYS A 28 1.52 2.33 -2.06
N ILE A 29 2.52 2.20 -2.93
CA ILE A 29 3.13 3.35 -3.62
C ILE A 29 2.55 3.44 -5.04
N LEU A 30 1.92 4.56 -5.36
CA LEU A 30 1.46 4.89 -6.70
C LEU A 30 2.39 5.89 -7.36
N ARG A 31 2.65 5.73 -8.66
CA ARG A 31 3.31 6.73 -9.49
C ARG A 31 2.36 7.13 -10.60
N ILE A 32 2.03 8.41 -10.67
CA ILE A 32 1.07 8.94 -11.64
C ILE A 32 1.64 10.21 -12.31
N MET A 33 1.11 10.52 -13.49
CA MET A 33 1.35 11.81 -14.15
C MET A 33 0.18 12.74 -13.84
N VAL A 34 0.49 13.92 -13.30
CA VAL A 34 -0.49 14.97 -13.04
C VAL A 34 -0.30 16.08 -14.06
N TYR A 35 -1.35 16.43 -14.78
CA TYR A 35 -1.34 17.56 -15.69
C TYR A 35 -1.45 18.88 -14.92
N SER A 36 -0.54 19.82 -15.20
CA SER A 36 -0.50 21.14 -14.58
C SER A 36 -0.73 22.24 -15.63
N PRO A 37 -1.96 22.78 -15.75
CA PRO A 37 -2.28 23.80 -16.75
C PRO A 37 -1.42 25.06 -16.63
N SER A 38 -0.99 25.41 -15.42
CA SER A 38 -0.14 26.59 -15.17
C SER A 38 1.26 26.50 -15.80
N LEU A 39 1.65 25.32 -16.30
CA LEU A 39 2.94 25.08 -16.93
C LEU A 39 2.84 25.07 -18.46
N GLU A 40 1.65 25.22 -19.03
CA GLU A 40 1.51 25.36 -20.47
C GLU A 40 2.19 26.64 -20.97
N GLY A 41 2.88 26.56 -22.11
CA GLY A 41 3.50 27.73 -22.74
C GLY A 41 4.60 28.40 -21.91
N ASN A 42 5.12 27.72 -20.88
CA ASN A 42 6.20 28.26 -20.07
C ASN A 42 7.44 28.56 -20.92
N LEU A 43 8.24 29.55 -20.49
CA LEU A 43 9.43 30.02 -21.22
C LEU A 43 10.48 28.92 -21.42
N PHE A 44 10.53 27.95 -20.51
CA PHE A 44 11.45 26.82 -20.57
C PHE A 44 10.97 25.70 -21.50
N LYS A 45 9.74 25.78 -22.01
CA LYS A 45 9.06 24.76 -22.81
C LYS A 45 9.00 23.40 -22.12
N ASP A 46 8.96 23.39 -20.79
CA ASP A 46 8.80 22.16 -20.02
C ASP A 46 7.44 21.52 -20.31
N SER A 47 7.38 20.19 -20.21
CA SER A 47 6.11 19.47 -20.23
C SER A 47 5.20 19.93 -19.08
N PRO A 48 3.89 20.13 -19.33
CA PRO A 48 2.90 20.37 -18.28
C PRO A 48 2.63 19.12 -17.43
N ASP A 49 3.07 17.93 -17.86
CA ASP A 49 2.90 16.69 -17.11
C ASP A 49 3.98 16.53 -16.03
N ARG A 50 3.54 16.29 -14.79
CA ARG A 50 4.42 16.13 -13.63
C ARG A 50 4.31 14.73 -13.02
N PRO A 51 5.42 13.98 -12.90
CA PRO A 51 5.40 12.71 -12.20
C PRO A 51 5.27 12.94 -10.69
N VAL A 52 4.31 12.28 -10.06
CA VAL A 52 4.06 12.33 -8.61
C VAL A 52 4.09 10.92 -8.05
N THR A 53 4.68 10.76 -6.87
CA THR A 53 4.63 9.52 -6.09
C THR A 53 3.72 9.72 -4.89
N ILE A 54 2.73 8.84 -4.73
CA ILE A 54 1.71 8.89 -3.66
C ILE A 54 1.86 7.64 -2.81
N TYR A 55 1.91 7.80 -1.49
CA TYR A 55 1.79 6.68 -0.56
C TYR A 55 0.34 6.56 -0.09
N LEU A 56 -0.22 5.36 -0.19
CA LEU A 56 -1.51 5.00 0.36
C LEU A 56 -1.30 4.08 1.57
N PRO A 57 -1.92 4.38 2.72
CA PRO A 57 -1.85 3.50 3.88
C PRO A 57 -2.56 2.17 3.60
N PRO A 58 -2.25 1.12 4.38
CA PRO A 58 -2.74 -0.24 4.11
C PRO A 58 -4.26 -0.39 4.09
N ASN A 59 -4.99 0.48 4.81
CA ASN A 59 -6.45 0.48 4.90
C ASN A 59 -7.13 1.46 3.92
N TYR A 60 -6.39 2.07 2.98
CA TYR A 60 -6.95 3.09 2.08
C TYR A 60 -8.13 2.57 1.25
N ASP A 61 -8.03 1.37 0.70
CA ASP A 61 -9.08 0.78 -0.16
C ASP A 61 -10.25 0.17 0.65
N SER A 62 -10.01 -0.20 1.92
CA SER A 62 -11.00 -0.89 2.76
C SER A 62 -11.87 0.05 3.61
N ASP A 63 -11.45 1.30 3.80
CA ASP A 63 -12.20 2.33 4.52
C ASP A 63 -12.39 3.60 3.65
N PRO A 64 -13.36 3.60 2.71
CA PRO A 64 -13.57 4.72 1.80
C PRO A 64 -14.11 5.98 2.48
N GLY A 65 -14.57 5.89 3.73
CA GLY A 65 -15.03 7.03 4.52
C GLY A 65 -13.90 7.74 5.28
N MET A 66 -12.78 7.05 5.51
CA MET A 66 -11.64 7.59 6.21
C MET A 66 -10.84 8.54 5.32
N ARG A 67 -10.45 9.69 5.90
CA ARG A 67 -9.55 10.65 5.25
C ARG A 67 -8.19 10.62 5.93
N TYR A 68 -7.16 10.81 5.14
CA TYR A 68 -5.77 10.84 5.58
C TYR A 68 -5.22 12.26 5.38
N PRO A 69 -4.42 12.77 6.33
CA PRO A 69 -3.75 14.06 6.18
C PRO A 69 -2.70 14.06 5.06
#